data_AF-F9GF75-F1
#
_entry.id   AF-F9GF75-F1
#
_cell.length_a   1.000
_cell.length_b   1.000
_cell.length_c   1.000
_cell.angle_alpha   90.00
_cell.angle_beta   90.00
_cell.angle_gamma   90.00
#
_symmetry.space_group_name_H-M   'P 1'
#
loop_
_entity.id
_entity.type
_entity.pdbx_description
1 polymer ?
#
loop_
_entity_poly.entity_id
_entity_poly.type
_entity_poly.pdbx_seq_one_letter_code
_entity_poly.pdbx_strand_id
1 'polypeptide(L)'
;MSTEDLVTVTRYMEILKSLMLVTKKLEGYPRQGRNGLMWEVLPCYEFLLNHLQRLTEQYKHDPDEDLKLNIQLGWQKLNEYYTKLH
;
A
#
# COMPACT_ATOMS: atom_id res chain seq x y z
N MET A 1 24.07 9.38 -8.83
CA MET A 1 22.64 9.07 -8.73
C MET A 1 22.09 9.18 -10.13
N SER A 2 21.84 8.04 -10.76
CA SER A 2 21.46 7.96 -12.18
C SER A 2 19.98 8.31 -12.35
N THR A 3 19.57 8.74 -13.55
CA THR A 3 18.16 9.07 -13.86
C THR A 3 17.22 7.90 -13.57
N GLU A 4 17.68 6.66 -13.79
CA GLU A 4 16.96 5.42 -13.47
C GLU A 4 16.68 5.26 -11.97
N ASP A 5 17.65 5.63 -11.11
CA ASP A 5 17.47 5.60 -9.66
C ASP A 5 16.36 6.58 -9.22
N LEU A 6 16.31 7.77 -9.83
CA LEU A 6 15.31 8.79 -9.52
C LEU A 6 13.90 8.39 -9.98
N VAL A 7 13.80 7.74 -11.14
CA VAL A 7 12.53 7.19 -11.64
C VAL A 7 12.04 6.09 -10.72
N THR A 8 12.92 5.18 -10.30
CA THR A 8 12.63 4.09 -9.37
C THR A 8 12.11 4.65 -8.03
N VAL A 9 12.83 5.62 -7.44
CA VAL A 9 12.40 6.26 -6.18
C VAL A 9 11.05 6.93 -6.33
N THR A 10 10.76 7.56 -7.47
CA THR A 10 9.46 8.21 -7.72
C THR A 10 8.33 7.18 -7.80
N ARG A 11 8.55 6.06 -8.49
CA ARG A 11 7.59 4.94 -8.55
C ARG A 11 7.28 4.37 -7.16
N TYR A 12 8.31 4.14 -6.34
CA TYR A 12 8.11 3.71 -4.95
C TYR A 12 7.41 4.77 -4.10
N MET A 13 7.75 6.05 -4.25
CA MET A 13 7.10 7.15 -3.54
C MET A 13 5.59 7.19 -3.83
N GLU A 14 5.17 6.97 -5.08
CA GLU A 14 3.75 6.93 -5.44
C GLU A 14 3.01 5.77 -4.76
N ILE A 15 3.59 4.57 -4.77
CA ILE A 15 3.02 3.38 -4.12
C ILE A 15 2.94 3.58 -2.60
N LEU A 16 4.00 4.12 -1.98
CA LEU A 16 4.06 4.38 -0.55
C LEU A 16 3.12 5.50 -0.11
N LYS A 17 2.84 6.47 -0.98
CA LYS A 17 1.94 7.59 -0.67
C LYS A 17 0.51 7.11 -0.40
N SER A 18 0.02 6.14 -1.16
CA SER A 18 -1.28 5.49 -0.91
C SER A 18 -1.31 4.81 0.45
N LEU A 19 -0.25 4.09 0.81
CA LEU A 19 -0.13 3.44 2.12
C LEU A 19 -0.14 4.48 3.24
N MET A 20 0.68 5.52 3.12
CA MET A 20 0.77 6.61 4.10
C MET A 20 -0.56 7.34 4.30
N LEU A 21 -1.31 7.62 3.22
CA LEU A 21 -2.59 8.31 3.32
C LEU A 21 -3.62 7.47 4.09
N VAL A 22 -3.65 6.17 3.82
CA VAL A 22 -4.55 5.24 4.50
C VAL A 22 -4.15 5.04 5.95
N THR A 23 -2.86 4.87 6.27
CA THR A 23 -2.40 4.76 7.66
C THR A 23 -2.66 6.04 8.44
N LYS A 24 -2.43 7.21 7.85
CA LYS A 24 -2.74 8.51 8.48
C LYS A 24 -4.24 8.70 8.75
N LYS A 25 -5.10 8.13 7.90
CA LYS A 25 -6.55 8.08 8.16
C LYS A 25 -6.88 7.17 9.36
N LEU A 26 -6.17 6.04 9.49
CA LEU A 26 -6.36 5.06 10.56
C LEU A 26 -5.79 5.48 11.92
N GLU A 27 -4.75 6.32 11.94
CA GLU A 27 -4.17 6.89 13.17
C GLU A 27 -5.19 7.72 13.98
N GLY A 28 -6.32 8.09 13.36
CA GLY A 28 -7.36 8.89 14.00
C GLY A 28 -6.92 10.33 14.22
N TYR A 29 -7.88 11.19 14.56
CA TYR A 29 -7.57 12.53 15.06
C TYR A 29 -7.61 12.47 16.59
N PRO A 30 -6.47 12.62 17.30
CA PRO A 30 -6.43 12.58 18.77
C PRO A 30 -7.37 13.62 19.42
N ARG A 31 -7.67 14.71 18.70
CA ARG A 31 -8.57 15.78 19.17
C ARG A 31 -10.06 15.44 19.13
N GLN A 32 -10.48 14.39 18.41
CA GLN A 32 -11.90 14.03 18.24
C GLN A 32 -12.28 12.69 18.90
N GLY A 33 -11.37 12.03 19.64
CA GLY A 33 -11.67 10.79 20.36
C GLY A 33 -11.96 9.57 19.47
N ARG A 34 -11.79 9.69 18.15
CA ARG A 34 -11.89 8.59 17.18
C ARG A 34 -10.54 7.88 17.10
N ASN A 35 -10.21 7.13 18.14
CA ASN A 35 -9.07 6.21 18.09
C ASN A 35 -9.49 5.00 17.25
N GLY A 36 -8.86 4.80 16.10
CA GLY A 36 -8.87 3.59 15.26
C GLY A 36 -10.01 2.61 15.54
N LEU A 37 -11.24 2.98 15.17
CA LEU A 37 -12.35 2.06 15.28
C LEU A 37 -12.06 0.90 14.32
N MET A 38 -12.08 -0.34 14.82
CA MET A 38 -11.81 -1.55 14.04
C MET A 38 -12.64 -1.62 12.73
N TRP A 39 -13.82 -1.00 12.76
CA TRP A 39 -14.73 -0.79 11.63
C TRP A 39 -14.17 0.05 10.48
N GLU A 40 -13.22 0.95 10.75
CA GLU A 40 -12.54 1.76 9.73
C GLU A 40 -11.30 1.05 9.17
N VAL A 41 -10.79 0.05 9.90
CA VAL A 41 -9.60 -0.73 9.52
C VAL A 41 -9.90 -1.64 8.34
N LEU A 42 -11.00 -2.41 8.38
CA LEU A 42 -11.34 -3.36 7.30
C LEU A 42 -11.48 -2.70 5.91
N PRO A 43 -12.22 -1.59 5.74
CA PRO A 43 -12.32 -0.92 4.44
C PRO A 43 -10.98 -0.34 3.96
N CYS A 44 -10.10 0.04 4.89
CA CYS A 44 -8.76 0.53 4.55
C CYS A 44 -7.86 -0.60 4.02
N TYR A 45 -7.92 -1.78 4.62
CA TYR A 45 -7.23 -2.96 4.11
C TYR A 45 -7.76 -3.38 2.73
N GLU A 46 -9.07 -3.43 2.55
CA GLU A 46 -9.69 -3.76 1.26
C GLU A 46 -9.27 -2.77 0.17
N PHE A 47 -9.24 -1.47 0.49
CA PHE A 47 -8.77 -0.45 -0.44
C PHE A 47 -7.31 -0.67 -0.83
N LEU A 48 -6.43 -0.94 0.14
CA LEU A 48 -4.99 -1.14 -0.11
C LEU A 48 -4.72 -2.44 -0.88
N LEU A 49 -5.43 -3.53 -0.58
CA LEU A 49 -5.34 -4.79 -1.31
C LEU A 49 -5.75 -4.61 -2.78
N ASN A 50 -6.88 -3.94 -3.01
CA ASN A 50 -7.33 -3.61 -4.36
C ASN A 50 -6.33 -2.71 -5.09
N HIS A 51 -5.72 -1.74 -4.40
CA HIS A 51 -4.73 -0.85 -4.99
C HIS A 51 -3.47 -1.60 -5.43
N LEU A 52 -2.89 -2.44 -4.56
CA LEU A 52 -1.71 -3.23 -4.88
C LEU A 52 -1.98 -4.29 -5.96
N GLN A 53 -3.17 -4.88 -5.98
CA GLN A 53 -3.58 -5.80 -7.04
C GLN A 53 -3.63 -5.11 -8.41
N ARG A 54 -4.17 -3.88 -8.47
CA ARG A 54 -4.17 -3.07 -9.70
C ARG A 54 -2.76 -2.72 -10.15
N LEU A 55 -1.88 -2.36 -9.21
CA LEU A 55 -0.47 -2.09 -9.52
C LEU A 55 0.22 -3.34 -10.07
N THR A 56 -0.07 -4.52 -9.52
CA THR A 56 0.49 -5.78 -10.03
C THR A 56 0.12 -6.01 -11.50
N GLU A 57 -1.14 -5.74 -11.89
CA GLU A 57 -1.55 -5.85 -13.30
C GLU A 57 -0.97 -4.71 -14.17
N GLN A 58 -0.90 -3.48 -13.64
CA GLN A 58 -0.32 -2.33 -14.34
C GLN A 58 1.17 -2.53 -14.68
N TYR A 59 1.94 -3.06 -13.74
CA TYR A 59 3.38 -3.27 -13.88
C TYR A 59 3.74 -4.65 -14.43
N LYS A 60 2.76 -5.49 -14.82
CA LYS A 60 2.99 -6.87 -15.31
C LYS A 60 4.02 -6.99 -16.43
N HIS A 61 4.06 -6.00 -17.32
CA HIS A 61 4.99 -5.93 -18.45
C HIS A 61 6.14 -4.95 -18.24
N ASP A 62 6.32 -4.42 -17.02
CA ASP A 62 7.46 -3.54 -16.70
C ASP A 62 8.76 -4.35 -16.71
N PRO A 63 9.85 -3.80 -17.27
CA PRO A 63 11.16 -4.45 -17.28
C PRO A 63 11.80 -4.56 -15.89
N ASP A 64 11.32 -3.79 -14.91
CA ASP A 64 11.81 -3.83 -13.53
C ASP A 64 11.18 -5.03 -12.77
N GLU A 65 11.90 -6.15 -12.75
CA GLU A 65 11.51 -7.36 -12.02
C GLU A 65 11.44 -7.14 -10.49
N ASP A 66 12.32 -6.31 -9.94
CA ASP A 66 12.37 -6.03 -8.51
C ASP A 66 11.13 -5.24 -8.07
N LEU A 67 10.69 -4.27 -8.87
CA LEU A 67 9.45 -3.53 -8.64
C LEU A 67 8.23 -4.45 -8.62
N LYS A 68 8.11 -5.35 -9.60
CA LYS A 68 7.01 -6.31 -9.67
C LYS A 68 6.99 -7.24 -8.45
N LEU A 69 8.15 -7.79 -8.10
CA LEU A 69 8.30 -8.63 -6.92
C LEU A 69 7.92 -7.88 -5.64
N ASN A 70 8.37 -6.65 -5.47
CA ASN A 70 8.07 -5.85 -4.29
C ASN A 70 6.59 -5.49 -4.15
N ILE A 71 5.89 -5.20 -5.26
CA ILE A 71 4.43 -5.00 -5.24
C ILE A 71 3.72 -6.29 -4.82
N GLN A 72 4.13 -7.44 -5.36
CA GLN A 72 3.54 -8.73 -5.03
C GLN A 72 3.77 -9.11 -3.56
N LEU A 73 4.99 -8.94 -3.05
CA LEU A 73 5.32 -9.17 -1.63
C LEU A 73 4.53 -8.23 -0.71
N GLY A 74 4.38 -6.97 -1.11
CA GLY A 74 3.56 -5.99 -0.40
C GLY A 74 2.10 -6.45 -0.30
N TRP A 75 1.53 -6.93 -1.41
CA TRP A 75 0.16 -7.46 -1.43
C TRP A 75 0.02 -8.70 -0.54
N GLN A 76 0.94 -9.66 -0.65
CA GLN A 76 0.92 -10.88 0.17
C GLN A 76 0.98 -10.57 1.67
N LYS A 77 1.88 -9.67 2.08
CA LYS A 77 2.02 -9.26 3.47
C LYS A 77 0.76 -8.56 3.98
N LEU A 78 0.16 -7.69 3.17
CA LEU A 78 -1.08 -7.02 3.54
C LEU A 78 -2.25 -8.01 3.66
N ASN A 79 -2.32 -9.00 2.76
CA ASN A 79 -3.33 -10.04 2.79
C ASN A 79 -3.18 -10.94 4.03
N GLU A 80 -1.95 -11.27 4.42
CA GLU A 80 -1.67 -12.00 5.67
C GLU A 80 -2.26 -11.27 6.88
N TYR A 81 -2.04 -9.97 7.00
CA TYR A 81 -2.62 -9.17 8.10
C TYR A 81 -4.15 -9.08 8.02
N TYR A 82 -4.72 -8.93 6.82
CA TYR A 82 -6.17 -8.92 6.61
C TYR A 82 -6.82 -10.25 7.02
N THR A 83 -6.22 -11.38 6.66
CA THR A 83 -6.74 -12.71 7.05
C THR A 83 -6.70 -12.96 8.54
N LYS A 84 -5.80 -12.32 9.29
CA LYS A 84 -5.74 -12.40 10.76
C LYS A 84 -6.76 -11.49 11.47
N LEU A 85 -7.35 -10.55 10.74
CA LEU A 85 -8.42 -9.67 11.25
C LEU A 85 -9.80 -10.33 11.19
N HIS A 86 -9.90 -11.53 10.60
CA HIS A 86 -11.09 -12.38 10.52
C HIS A 86 -10.88 -13.64 11.35
#